data_AF-A0A0M3JDI1-F1
#
_entry.id   AF-A0A0M3JDI1-F1
#
_cell.length_a   1.000
_cell.length_b   1.000
_cell.length_c   1.000
_cell.angle_alpha   90.00
_cell.angle_beta   90.00
_cell.angle_gamma   90.00
#
_symmetry.space_group_name_H-M   'P 1'
#
loop_
_entity.id
_entity.type
_entity.pdbx_description
1 polymer ?
#
loop_
_entity_poly.entity_id
_entity_poly.type
_entity_poly.pdbx_seq_one_letter_code
_entity_poly.pdbx_strand_id
1 'polypeptide(L)'
;MFDYNPGSIPPCAGLSSSSSLVCASALATLATHSSRIFEVVNKAELAELCARAEHLIGTEGGGMDQAIEILAVKGNAMFIEFNPLKWTAVELPKSALFAVVHCGATLNKAATSQFNERVVECRIAAQ
;
A
#
# COMPACT_ATOMS: atom_id res chain seq x y z
N MET A 1 -19.91 25.15 -3.54
CA MET A 1 -19.39 24.24 -4.56
C MET A 1 -18.16 23.60 -3.94
N PHE A 2 -18.30 22.41 -3.36
CA PHE A 2 -17.16 21.69 -2.79
C PHE A 2 -16.50 20.93 -3.94
N ASP A 3 -15.27 21.31 -4.30
CA ASP A 3 -14.46 20.55 -5.25
C ASP A 3 -14.20 19.17 -4.65
N TYR A 4 -14.93 18.18 -5.15
CA TYR A 4 -14.68 16.78 -4.87
C TYR A 4 -13.43 16.39 -5.65
N ASN A 5 -12.27 16.35 -4.98
CA ASN A 5 -11.04 15.84 -5.57
C ASN A 5 -10.94 14.32 -5.27
N PRO A 6 -11.15 13.43 -6.26
CA PRO A 6 -11.08 11.98 -6.07
C PRO A 6 -9.62 11.54 -5.90
N GLY A 7 -9.06 11.77 -4.72
CA GLY A 7 -7.67 11.44 -4.38
C GLY A 7 -7.01 12.55 -3.57
N SER A 8 -7.11 12.48 -2.25
CA SER A 8 -6.49 13.46 -1.34
C SER A 8 -5.06 13.13 -0.93
N ILE A 9 -4.55 11.95 -1.31
CA ILE A 9 -3.17 11.53 -1.01
C ILE A 9 -2.22 12.24 -1.98
N PRO A 10 -1.26 13.05 -1.51
CA PRO A 10 -0.30 13.72 -2.38
C PRO A 10 0.47 12.72 -3.24
N PRO A 11 0.43 12.84 -4.59
CA PRO A 11 1.09 11.88 -5.46
C PRO A 11 2.61 12.01 -5.36
N CYS A 12 3.31 10.88 -5.51
CA CYS A 12 4.78 10.83 -5.53
C CYS A 12 5.47 11.42 -4.28
N ALA A 13 4.78 11.44 -3.13
CA ALA A 13 5.24 12.03 -1.89
C ALA A 13 5.62 11.00 -0.80
N GLY A 14 5.76 9.72 -1.17
CA GLY A 14 6.08 8.65 -0.22
C GLY A 14 4.90 8.18 0.65
N LEU A 15 3.67 8.53 0.28
CA LEU A 15 2.43 8.18 0.99
C LEU A 15 1.58 7.13 0.25
N SER A 16 2.21 6.35 -0.62
CA SER A 16 1.61 5.18 -1.28
C SER A 16 0.35 5.46 -2.11
N SER A 17 0.25 6.64 -2.71
CA SER A 17 -0.87 7.00 -3.60
C SER A 17 -1.06 6.03 -4.78
N SER A 18 0.00 5.36 -5.25
CA SER A 18 -0.06 4.35 -6.31
C SER A 18 -0.74 3.08 -5.82
N SER A 19 -0.32 2.55 -4.68
CA SER A 19 -0.93 1.39 -4.04
C SER A 19 -2.40 1.65 -3.72
N SER A 20 -2.73 2.85 -3.24
CA SER A 20 -4.12 3.27 -2.98
C SER A 20 -4.99 3.17 -4.22
N LEU A 21 -4.45 3.56 -5.38
CA LEU A 21 -5.15 3.42 -6.65
C LEU A 21 -5.32 1.95 -7.03
N VAL A 22 -4.27 1.13 -6.89
CA VAL A 22 -4.32 -0.32 -7.18
C VAL A 22 -5.37 -1.01 -6.29
N CYS A 23 -5.33 -0.81 -4.98
CA CYS A 23 -6.26 -1.42 -4.02
C CYS A 23 -7.70 -0.94 -4.25
N ALA A 24 -7.91 0.37 -4.49
CA ALA A 24 -9.23 0.90 -4.81
C ALA A 24 -9.77 0.33 -6.12
N SER A 25 -8.95 0.23 -7.17
CA SER A 25 -9.34 -0.38 -8.45
C SER A 25 -9.70 -1.85 -8.28
N ALA A 26 -8.90 -2.64 -7.54
CA ALA A 26 -9.19 -4.04 -7.27
C ALA A 26 -10.51 -4.22 -6.50
N LEU A 27 -10.75 -3.41 -5.47
CA LEU A 27 -12.01 -3.41 -4.72
C LEU A 27 -13.20 -3.02 -5.59
N ALA A 28 -13.05 -1.99 -6.43
CA ALA A 28 -14.10 -1.57 -7.35
C ALA A 28 -14.45 -2.68 -8.35
N THR A 29 -13.44 -3.35 -8.94
CA THR A 29 -13.65 -4.50 -9.82
C THR A 29 -14.39 -5.63 -9.11
N LEU A 30 -13.98 -6.00 -7.89
CA LEU A 30 -14.67 -7.04 -7.12
C LEU A 30 -16.11 -6.67 -6.78
N ALA A 31 -16.35 -5.40 -6.44
CA ALA A 31 -17.69 -4.90 -6.14
C ALA A 31 -18.65 -4.98 -7.34
N THR A 32 -18.14 -4.88 -8.57
CA THR A 32 -18.98 -5.07 -9.78
C THR A 32 -19.36 -6.53 -10.02
N HIS A 33 -18.59 -7.48 -9.48
CA HIS A 33 -18.82 -8.91 -9.67
C HIS A 33 -19.68 -9.52 -8.58
N SER A 34 -19.51 -9.10 -7.32
CA SER A 34 -20.25 -9.62 -6.17
C SER A 34 -20.44 -8.56 -5.09
N SER A 35 -21.62 -8.53 -4.47
CA SER A 35 -21.89 -7.69 -3.29
C SER A 35 -21.21 -8.23 -2.02
N ARG A 36 -20.69 -9.46 -2.04
CA ARG A 36 -20.02 -10.11 -0.92
C ARG A 36 -18.53 -10.29 -1.19
N ILE A 37 -17.85 -9.17 -1.42
CA ILE A 37 -16.44 -9.10 -1.84
C ILE A 37 -15.54 -10.03 -1.02
N PHE A 38 -15.62 -9.94 0.32
CA PHE A 38 -14.74 -10.67 1.22
C PHE A 38 -15.13 -12.14 1.46
N GLU A 39 -16.24 -12.60 0.90
CA GLU A 39 -16.55 -14.04 0.81
C GLU A 39 -15.88 -14.69 -0.41
N VAL A 40 -15.61 -13.90 -1.46
CA VAL A 40 -14.95 -14.37 -2.70
C VAL A 40 -13.43 -14.33 -2.57
N VAL A 41 -12.90 -13.23 -2.02
CA VAL A 41 -11.47 -13.02 -1.79
C VAL A 41 -11.30 -12.43 -0.41
N ASN A 42 -10.62 -13.13 0.49
CA ASN A 42 -10.43 -12.60 1.83
C ASN A 42 -9.45 -11.40 1.82
N LYS A 43 -9.43 -10.61 2.90
CA LYS A 43 -8.61 -9.39 2.95
C LYS A 43 -7.12 -9.64 2.75
N ALA A 44 -6.58 -10.74 3.28
CA ALA A 44 -5.16 -11.07 3.13
C ALA A 44 -4.84 -11.41 1.67
N GLU A 45 -5.67 -12.25 1.05
CA GLU A 45 -5.55 -12.59 -0.37
C GLU A 45 -5.65 -11.36 -1.27
N LEU A 46 -6.55 -10.44 -0.96
CA LEU A 46 -6.70 -9.19 -1.71
C LEU A 46 -5.45 -8.30 -1.59
N ALA A 47 -4.87 -8.20 -0.39
CA ALA A 47 -3.63 -7.44 -0.18
C ALA A 47 -2.46 -8.02 -0.97
N GLU A 48 -2.28 -9.34 -0.91
CA GLU A 48 -1.24 -10.02 -1.68
C GLU A 48 -1.48 -9.93 -3.20
N LEU A 49 -2.74 -10.00 -3.65
CA LEU A 49 -3.11 -9.80 -5.05
C LEU A 49 -2.72 -8.40 -5.53
N CYS A 50 -3.07 -7.37 -4.75
CA CYS A 50 -2.73 -5.98 -5.09
C CYS A 50 -1.21 -5.76 -5.12
N ALA A 51 -0.47 -6.33 -4.16
CA ALA A 51 0.98 -6.24 -4.12
C ALA A 51 1.63 -6.83 -5.38
N ARG A 52 1.17 -8.01 -5.82
CA ARG A 52 1.63 -8.61 -7.09
C ARG A 52 1.18 -7.81 -8.32
N ALA A 53 -0.03 -7.27 -8.30
CA ALA A 53 -0.56 -6.49 -9.42
C ALA A 53 0.21 -5.18 -9.63
N GLU A 54 0.69 -4.53 -8.56
CA GLU A 54 1.47 -3.30 -8.68
C GLU A 54 2.82 -3.53 -9.39
N HIS A 55 3.36 -4.76 -9.40
CA HIS A 55 4.54 -5.08 -10.21
C HIS A 55 4.32 -4.90 -11.72
N LEU A 56 3.07 -4.93 -12.19
CA LEU A 56 2.73 -4.74 -13.60
C LEU A 56 3.10 -3.34 -14.13
N ILE A 57 3.29 -2.35 -13.25
CA ILE A 57 3.79 -1.01 -13.64
C ILE A 57 5.33 -0.91 -13.64
N GLY A 58 6.03 -2.02 -13.36
CA GLY A 58 7.48 -2.14 -13.42
C GLY A 58 8.22 -1.91 -12.10
N THR A 59 7.53 -1.68 -10.99
CA THR A 59 8.15 -1.56 -9.66
C THR A 59 8.20 -2.91 -8.95
N GLU A 60 9.37 -3.34 -8.50
CA GLU A 60 9.59 -4.62 -7.80
C GLU A 60 9.40 -4.49 -6.28
N GLY A 61 8.30 -3.82 -5.88
CA GLY A 61 7.99 -3.50 -4.48
C GLY A 61 7.67 -4.69 -3.58
N GLY A 62 7.65 -4.45 -2.28
CA GLY A 62 7.09 -5.39 -1.30
C GLY A 62 5.55 -5.30 -1.21
N GLY A 63 4.98 -5.84 -0.14
CA GLY A 63 3.52 -5.86 0.08
C GLY A 63 3.00 -4.95 1.20
N MET A 64 3.83 -4.07 1.77
CA MET A 64 3.48 -3.27 2.94
C MET A 64 2.32 -2.31 2.68
N ASP A 65 2.41 -1.55 1.59
CA ASP A 65 1.49 -0.46 1.26
C ASP A 65 0.07 -1.01 1.03
N GLN A 66 -0.04 -2.09 0.25
CA GLN A 66 -1.32 -2.75 -0.06
C GLN A 66 -1.88 -3.48 1.17
N ALA A 67 -1.01 -4.09 1.99
CA ALA A 67 -1.42 -4.71 3.23
C ALA A 67 -2.01 -3.68 4.21
N ILE A 68 -1.36 -2.54 4.44
CA ILE A 68 -1.90 -1.54 5.37
C ILE A 68 -3.20 -0.92 4.85
N GLU A 69 -3.33 -0.66 3.56
CA GLU A 69 -4.55 -0.09 2.97
C GLU A 69 -5.77 -0.99 3.14
N ILE A 70 -5.59 -2.31 3.08
CA ILE A 70 -6.70 -3.28 3.17
C ILE A 70 -6.96 -3.76 4.61
N LEU A 71 -5.90 -3.86 5.42
CA LEU A 71 -5.95 -4.50 6.75
C LEU A 71 -6.00 -3.52 7.92
N ALA A 72 -5.80 -2.21 7.68
CA ALA A 72 -5.78 -1.21 8.74
C ALA A 72 -7.05 -1.22 9.61
N VAL A 73 -6.83 -1.00 10.91
CA VAL A 73 -7.89 -0.80 11.90
C VAL A 73 -7.78 0.62 12.42
N LYS A 74 -8.89 1.37 12.39
CA LYS A 74 -8.94 2.76 12.85
C LYS A 74 -8.37 2.88 14.27
N GLY A 75 -7.48 3.85 14.47
CA GLY A 75 -6.88 4.16 15.77
C GLY A 75 -5.65 3.34 16.14
N ASN A 76 -5.18 2.43 15.27
CA ASN A 76 -4.00 1.61 15.52
C ASN A 76 -3.00 1.74 14.37
N ALA A 77 -1.71 1.60 14.70
CA ALA A 77 -0.72 1.16 13.72
C ALA A 77 -0.86 -0.36 13.51
N MET A 78 -0.16 -0.91 12.52
CA MET A 78 -0.15 -2.35 12.28
C MET A 78 1.29 -2.87 12.27
N PHE A 79 1.54 -3.93 13.01
CA PHE A 79 2.72 -4.77 12.81
C PHE A 79 2.39 -5.80 11.74
N ILE A 80 3.03 -5.68 10.58
CA ILE A 80 2.77 -6.51 9.39
C ILE A 80 3.97 -7.44 9.19
N GLU A 81 3.69 -8.73 9.13
CA GLU A 81 4.67 -9.78 8.86
C GLU A 81 4.38 -10.40 7.49
N PHE A 82 5.42 -10.89 6.83
CA PHE A 82 5.33 -11.52 5.51
C PHE A 82 5.85 -12.96 5.57
N ASN A 83 5.36 -13.83 4.68
CA ASN A 83 5.71 -15.24 4.59
C ASN A 83 5.40 -16.08 5.85
N PRO A 84 4.12 -16.21 6.26
CA PRO A 84 2.89 -15.74 5.59
C PRO A 84 2.46 -14.33 6.03
N LEU A 85 1.51 -13.73 5.30
CA LEU A 85 0.95 -12.44 5.69
C LEU A 85 0.20 -12.53 7.03
N LYS A 86 0.69 -11.81 8.04
CA LYS A 86 0.04 -11.64 9.35
C LYS A 86 0.02 -10.15 9.71
N TRP A 87 -0.99 -9.74 10.47
CA TRP A 87 -1.12 -8.37 10.91
C TRP A 87 -1.64 -8.32 12.34
N THR A 88 -0.95 -7.56 13.18
CA THR A 88 -1.32 -7.34 14.58
C THR A 88 -1.49 -5.84 14.81
N ALA A 89 -2.61 -5.43 15.39
CA ALA A 89 -2.84 -4.04 15.73
C ALA A 89 -1.88 -3.59 16.84
N VAL A 90 -1.30 -2.41 16.69
CA VAL A 90 -0.37 -1.80 17.64
C VAL A 90 -0.94 -0.46 18.10
N GLU A 91 -1.26 -0.36 19.40
CA GLU A 91 -1.69 0.89 20.01
C GLU A 91 -0.49 1.83 20.12
N LEU A 92 -0.63 3.04 19.59
CA LEU A 92 0.40 4.06 19.67
C LEU A 92 0.35 4.80 21.01
N PRO A 93 1.48 5.32 21.52
CA PRO A 93 1.50 6.08 22.76
C PRO A 93 0.56 7.30 22.70
N LYS A 94 -0.41 7.38 23.62
CA LYS A 94 -1.39 8.48 23.69
C LYS A 94 -0.76 9.85 23.97
N SER A 95 0.46 9.86 24.49
CA SER A 95 1.24 11.05 24.81
C SER A 95 2.07 11.58 23.63
N ALA A 96 1.96 10.97 22.45
CA ALA A 96 2.73 11.34 21.27
C ALA A 96 1.81 11.56 20.05
N LEU A 97 2.28 12.41 19.13
CA LEU A 97 1.62 12.66 17.85
C LEU A 97 2.60 12.37 16.71
N PHE A 98 2.08 11.81 15.62
CA PHE A 98 2.81 11.62 14.38
C PHE A 98 2.40 12.73 13.41
N ALA A 99 3.36 13.54 12.98
CA ALA A 99 3.16 14.56 11.96
C ALA A 99 3.87 14.15 10.67
N VAL A 100 3.15 14.20 9.55
CA VAL A 100 3.71 13.98 8.21
C VAL A 100 3.94 15.35 7.57
N VAL A 101 5.18 15.64 7.21
CA VAL A 101 5.58 16.92 6.60
C VAL A 101 6.26 16.63 5.27
N HIS A 102 5.69 17.11 4.17
CA HIS A 102 6.25 16.91 2.84
C HIS A 102 7.53 17.73 2.66
N CYS A 103 8.61 17.12 2.18
CA CYS A 103 9.91 17.76 2.00
C CYS A 103 10.02 18.71 0.80
N GLY A 104 8.92 19.05 0.12
CA GLY A 104 8.89 19.79 -1.14
C GLY A 104 9.32 19.04 -2.42
N ALA A 105 9.86 17.81 -2.34
CA ALA A 105 10.30 17.05 -3.50
C ALA A 105 9.38 15.87 -3.84
N THR A 106 9.12 15.64 -5.13
CA THR A 106 8.31 14.52 -5.63
C THR A 106 9.18 13.48 -6.33
N LEU A 107 8.91 12.19 -6.12
CA LEU A 107 9.59 11.09 -6.80
C LEU A 107 8.59 10.07 -7.33
N ASN A 108 8.55 9.91 -8.66
CA ASN A 108 7.81 8.82 -9.28
C ASN A 108 8.66 7.55 -9.30
N LYS A 109 8.36 6.63 -8.38
CA LYS A 109 9.07 5.35 -8.22
C LYS A 109 9.03 4.50 -9.49
N ALA A 110 7.92 4.48 -10.21
CA ALA A 110 7.76 3.65 -11.42
C ALA A 110 8.47 4.23 -12.65
N ALA A 111 8.81 5.52 -12.64
CA ALA A 111 9.49 6.18 -13.76
C ALA A 111 11.02 6.16 -13.66
N THR A 112 11.59 5.62 -12.57
CA THR A 112 13.03 5.63 -12.32
C THR A 112 13.52 4.26 -11.85
N SER A 113 14.80 3.94 -12.09
CA SER A 113 15.40 2.67 -11.69
C SER A 113 15.77 2.58 -10.21
N GLN A 114 15.88 3.73 -9.53
CA GLN A 114 16.47 3.85 -8.18
C GLN A 114 15.88 2.86 -7.17
N PHE A 115 14.56 2.66 -7.20
CA PHE A 115 13.89 1.72 -6.31
C PHE A 115 14.29 0.27 -6.59
N ASN A 116 14.20 -0.15 -7.87
CA ASN A 116 14.51 -1.52 -8.29
C ASN A 116 16.01 -1.85 -8.15
N GLU A 117 16.90 -0.87 -8.31
CA GLU A 117 18.33 -1.05 -8.03
C GLU A 117 18.56 -1.56 -6.61
N ARG A 118 17.91 -0.95 -5.62
CA ARG A 118 18.01 -1.38 -4.21
C ARG A 118 17.44 -2.78 -4.01
N VAL A 119 16.35 -3.12 -4.70
CA VAL A 119 15.76 -4.48 -4.65
C VAL A 119 16.77 -5.51 -5.17
N VAL A 120 17.42 -5.24 -6.30
CA VAL A 120 18.43 -6.12 -6.90
C VAL A 120 19.66 -6.25 -6.00
N GLU A 121 20.18 -5.14 -5.47
CA GLU A 121 21.31 -5.15 -4.55
C GLU A 121 21.04 -6.02 -3.31
N CYS A 122 19.88 -5.86 -2.67
CA CYS A 122 19.49 -6.69 -1.53
C CYS A 122 19.35 -8.17 -1.90
N ARG A 123 18.82 -8.47 -3.10
CA ARG A 123 18.69 -9.85 -3.59
C ARG A 123 20.06 -10.49 -3.83
N ILE A 124 21.02 -9.75 -4.39
CA ILE A 124 22.39 -10.22 -4.59
C ILE A 124 23.08 -10.43 -3.24
N ALA A 125 22.92 -9.51 -2.28
CA ALA A 125 23.56 -9.61 -0.97
C ALA A 125 23.10 -10.81 -0.13
N ALA A 126 21.91 -11.35 -0.41
CA ALA A 126 21.34 -12.49 0.31
C ALA A 126 21.68 -13.86 -0.32
N GLN A 127 22.33 -13.89 -1.49
CA GLN A 127 22.81 -15.12 -2.14
C GLN A 127 24.15 -15.56 -1.57
#